data_AF-A0A8E0V3A2-F1
#
_entry.id   AF-A0A8E0V3A2-F1
#
_cell.length_a   1.000
_cell.length_b   1.000
_cell.length_c   1.000
_cell.angle_alpha   90.00
_cell.angle_beta   90.00
_cell.angle_gamma   90.00
#
_symmetry.space_group_name_H-M   'P 1'
#
loop_
_entity.id
_entity.type
_entity.pdbx_description
1 polymer ?
#
loop_
_entity_poly.entity_id
_entity_poly.type
_entity_poly.pdbx_seq_one_letter_code
_entity_poly.pdbx_strand_id
1 'polypeptide(L)'
;MAGNGKCKAMTTTLHLKLSYPQIQLALVVGVCGGVPYGNDGRDTFLGDVLVSDRLVQWDTGTLLPSACVHKDGPQNIQGRPCHRMETFLAIVKTPDERRQLESSSTTSTSMTTTSPTSTGTSTPYGQCGGTGYTGPTECPSGWKCTYQNAYYSQCLQ
;
A
#
# COMPACT_ATOMS: atom_id res chain seq x y z
N MET A 1 -18.37 15.32 -0.98
CA MET A 1 -18.81 13.98 -0.53
C MET A 1 -17.58 13.11 -0.36
N ALA A 2 -17.27 12.70 0.86
CA ALA A 2 -16.24 11.68 1.10
C ALA A 2 -16.82 10.29 0.74
N GLY A 3 -15.99 9.42 0.19
CA GLY A 3 -16.38 8.04 -0.09
C GLY A 3 -15.56 7.40 -1.19
N ASN A 4 -15.41 6.09 -1.10
CA ASN A 4 -14.61 5.30 -2.02
C ASN A 4 -15.33 5.10 -3.36
N GLY A 5 -14.55 5.00 -4.44
CA GLY A 5 -15.04 4.68 -5.79
C GLY A 5 -14.63 5.69 -6.87
N LYS A 6 -14.54 5.22 -8.11
CA LYS A 6 -13.99 5.97 -9.26
C LYS A 6 -14.76 7.26 -9.55
N CYS A 7 -16.10 7.19 -9.62
CA CYS A 7 -16.94 8.36 -9.91
C CYS A 7 -16.83 9.42 -8.81
N LYS A 8 -16.84 9.01 -7.54
CA LYS A 8 -16.71 9.94 -6.40
C LYS A 8 -15.34 10.63 -6.40
N ALA A 9 -14.27 9.87 -6.67
CA ALA A 9 -12.93 10.41 -6.80
C ALA A 9 -12.80 11.40 -7.95
N MET A 10 -13.37 11.08 -9.12
CA MET A 10 -13.40 11.96 -10.29
C MET A 10 -14.16 13.26 -10.00
N THR A 11 -15.39 13.17 -9.48
CA THR A 11 -16.21 14.35 -9.14
C THR A 11 -15.48 15.25 -8.14
N THR A 12 -14.87 14.66 -7.11
CA THR A 12 -14.10 15.42 -6.11
C THR A 12 -12.88 16.11 -6.74
N THR A 13 -12.15 15.40 -7.59
CA THR A 13 -10.98 15.94 -8.29
C THR A 13 -11.38 17.06 -9.26
N LEU A 14 -12.52 16.93 -9.92
CA LEU A 14 -13.07 17.97 -10.79
C LEU A 14 -13.39 19.23 -10.00
N HIS A 15 -14.07 19.09 -8.86
CA HIS A 15 -14.34 20.22 -7.97
C HIS A 15 -13.05 20.88 -7.47
N LEU A 16 -12.04 20.09 -7.06
CA LEU A 16 -10.75 20.62 -6.64
C LEU A 16 -10.07 21.43 -7.76
N LYS A 17 -10.08 20.92 -8.99
CA LYS A 17 -9.48 21.61 -10.14
C LYS A 17 -10.20 22.91 -10.49
N LEU A 18 -11.52 22.95 -10.34
CA LEU A 18 -12.33 24.15 -10.58
C LEU A 18 -12.16 25.19 -9.47
N SER A 19 -12.10 24.77 -8.21
CA SER A 19 -11.99 25.67 -7.06
C SER A 19 -10.58 26.22 -6.87
N TYR A 20 -9.54 25.46 -7.24
CA TYR A 20 -8.14 25.83 -7.06
C TYR A 20 -7.40 25.80 -8.41
N PRO A 21 -7.56 26.84 -9.25
CA PRO A 21 -7.05 26.85 -10.63
C PRO A 21 -5.52 26.84 -10.72
N GLN A 22 -4.82 27.12 -9.62
CA GLN A 22 -3.35 27.16 -9.56
C GLN A 22 -2.71 25.86 -9.05
N ILE A 23 -3.48 24.80 -8.77
CA ILE A 23 -2.90 23.50 -8.41
C ILE A 23 -2.11 22.95 -9.61
N GLN A 24 -0.80 22.79 -9.43
CA GLN A 24 0.10 22.24 -10.45
C GLN A 24 0.31 20.73 -10.32
N LEU A 25 0.11 20.17 -9.12
CA LEU A 25 0.30 18.76 -8.80
C LEU A 25 -0.73 18.32 -7.78
N ALA A 26 -1.39 17.20 -8.05
CA ALA A 26 -2.22 16.49 -7.09
C ALA A 26 -1.76 15.03 -7.07
N LEU A 27 -1.52 14.49 -5.88
CA LEU A 27 -1.12 13.10 -5.68
C LEU A 27 -2.33 12.31 -5.18
N VAL A 28 -2.61 11.18 -5.83
CA VAL A 28 -3.62 10.22 -5.37
C VAL A 28 -2.91 9.22 -4.45
N VAL A 29 -3.17 9.32 -3.16
CA VAL A 29 -2.54 8.48 -2.13
C VAL A 29 -3.61 7.67 -1.43
N GLY A 30 -3.31 6.42 -1.15
CA GLY A 30 -4.19 5.51 -0.44
C GLY A 30 -3.54 4.14 -0.26
N VAL A 31 -4.24 3.26 0.45
CA VAL A 31 -3.85 1.86 0.57
C VAL A 31 -4.34 1.08 -0.66
N CYS A 32 -3.53 0.14 -1.13
CA CYS A 32 -3.86 -0.74 -2.25
C CYS A 32 -3.58 -2.20 -1.89
N GLY A 33 -4.23 -3.11 -2.62
CA GLY A 33 -3.82 -4.52 -2.66
C GLY A 33 -2.72 -4.70 -3.69
N GLY A 34 -1.70 -5.50 -3.34
CA GLY A 34 -0.62 -5.90 -4.25
C GLY A 34 -0.78 -7.37 -4.64
N VAL A 35 -0.35 -7.71 -5.86
CA VAL A 35 -0.17 -9.10 -6.28
C VAL A 35 1.28 -9.48 -5.97
N PRO A 36 1.53 -10.42 -5.05
CA PRO A 36 2.89 -10.89 -4.80
C PRO A 36 3.41 -11.63 -6.05
N TYR A 37 4.71 -11.51 -6.32
CA TYR A 37 5.41 -12.13 -7.47
C TYR A 37 5.07 -11.51 -8.83
N GLY A 38 5.44 -10.25 -9.02
CA GLY A 38 5.33 -9.59 -10.32
C GLY A 38 6.29 -10.19 -11.36
N ASN A 39 5.87 -10.21 -12.63
CA ASN A 39 6.71 -10.64 -13.76
C ASN A 39 8.05 -9.88 -13.89
N ASP A 40 8.16 -8.72 -13.27
CA ASP A 40 9.37 -7.88 -13.24
C ASP A 40 10.41 -8.36 -12.23
N GLY A 41 10.18 -9.47 -11.51
CA GLY A 41 11.07 -9.97 -10.45
C GLY A 41 11.11 -9.08 -9.20
N ARG A 42 10.15 -8.14 -9.09
CA ARG A 42 9.95 -7.29 -7.90
C ARG A 42 8.77 -7.83 -7.13
N ASP A 43 9.06 -8.48 -6.01
CA ASP A 43 8.04 -8.95 -5.10
C ASP A 43 7.46 -7.77 -4.32
N THR A 44 6.14 -7.78 -4.15
CA THR A 44 5.42 -6.75 -3.41
C THR A 44 5.02 -7.31 -2.06
N PHE A 45 5.42 -6.66 -0.98
CA PHE A 45 5.13 -7.07 0.40
C PHE A 45 4.21 -6.06 1.10
N LEU A 46 3.59 -6.51 2.21
CA LEU A 46 2.79 -5.64 3.05
C LEU A 46 3.67 -4.55 3.67
N GLY A 47 3.28 -3.29 3.49
CA GLY A 47 4.04 -2.13 3.96
C GLY A 47 4.84 -1.42 2.86
N ASP A 48 4.99 -2.03 1.68
CA ASP A 48 5.66 -1.39 0.56
C ASP A 48 4.87 -0.16 0.08
N VAL A 49 5.60 0.92 -0.23
CA VAL A 49 5.04 2.12 -0.85
C VAL A 49 5.26 2.04 -2.35
N LEU A 50 4.14 1.96 -3.09
CA LEU A 50 4.17 1.86 -4.55
C LEU A 50 3.91 3.21 -5.21
N VAL A 51 4.79 3.58 -6.15
CA VAL A 51 4.60 4.73 -7.04
C VAL A 51 4.23 4.22 -8.42
N SER A 52 2.97 4.40 -8.80
CA SER A 52 2.43 3.96 -10.09
C SER A 52 3.01 4.81 -11.23
N ASP A 53 3.56 4.13 -12.24
CA ASP A 53 3.96 4.78 -13.50
C ASP A 53 2.77 5.01 -14.45
N ARG A 54 1.80 4.09 -14.42
CA ARG A 54 0.63 4.09 -15.31
C ARG A 54 -0.61 3.60 -14.56
N LEU A 55 -1.77 4.12 -14.97
CA LEU A 55 -3.07 3.67 -14.48
C LEU A 55 -3.83 3.02 -15.63
N VAL A 56 -4.23 1.76 -15.41
CA VAL A 56 -5.04 0.97 -16.35
C VAL A 56 -6.40 0.70 -15.71
N GLN A 57 -7.47 0.97 -16.45
CA GLN A 57 -8.82 0.70 -15.95
C GLN A 57 -9.19 -0.79 -16.11
N TRP A 58 -8.92 -1.57 -15.07
CA TRP A 58 -9.09 -3.03 -15.10
C TRP A 58 -10.55 -3.53 -15.17
N ASP A 59 -11.53 -2.76 -14.71
CA ASP A 59 -12.95 -3.19 -14.74
C ASP A 59 -13.64 -2.96 -16.09
N THR A 60 -12.90 -2.50 -17.10
CA THR A 60 -13.44 -2.25 -18.44
C THR A 60 -13.09 -3.40 -19.35
N GLY A 61 -14.11 -4.17 -19.72
CA GLY A 61 -13.94 -5.33 -20.58
C GLY A 61 -15.16 -5.60 -21.44
N THR A 62 -14.98 -6.44 -22.45
CA THR A 62 -16.09 -7.02 -23.20
C THR A 62 -16.42 -8.36 -22.58
N LEU A 63 -17.66 -8.54 -22.13
CA LEU A 63 -18.16 -9.83 -21.67
C LEU A 63 -18.46 -10.70 -22.90
N LEU A 64 -17.68 -11.77 -23.08
CA LEU A 64 -18.00 -12.85 -24.00
C LEU A 64 -18.74 -13.95 -23.23
N PRO A 65 -19.50 -14.84 -23.91
CA PRO A 65 -20.24 -15.93 -23.27
C PRO A 65 -19.40 -16.86 -22.39
N SER A 66 -18.09 -16.93 -22.63
CA SER A 66 -17.13 -17.80 -21.94
C SER A 66 -16.01 -17.08 -21.20
N ALA A 67 -15.90 -15.74 -21.32
CA ALA A 67 -14.80 -14.99 -20.71
C ALA A 67 -15.08 -13.49 -20.60
N CYS A 68 -14.52 -12.84 -19.57
CA CYS A 68 -14.36 -11.38 -19.56
C CYS A 68 -13.04 -11.04 -20.23
N VAL A 69 -13.11 -10.40 -21.41
CA VAL A 69 -11.90 -9.91 -22.09
C VAL A 69 -11.63 -8.50 -21.60
N HIS A 70 -10.54 -8.35 -20.85
CA HIS A 70 -10.05 -7.06 -20.40
C HIS A 70 -9.61 -6.24 -21.59
N LYS A 71 -10.04 -4.98 -21.65
CA LYS A 71 -9.54 -4.05 -22.66
C LYS A 71 -8.26 -3.43 -22.09
N ASP A 72 -7.13 -4.10 -22.28
CA ASP A 72 -5.81 -3.60 -21.85
C ASP A 72 -5.11 -2.75 -22.92
N GLY A 73 -5.85 -2.41 -23.99
CA GLY A 73 -5.34 -1.59 -25.08
C GLY A 73 -5.00 -0.16 -24.65
N PRO A 74 -4.17 0.56 -25.42
CA PRO A 74 -3.74 1.92 -25.12
C PRO A 74 -4.88 2.91 -24.91
N GLN A 75 -6.05 2.67 -25.51
CA GLN A 75 -7.27 3.44 -25.26
C GLN A 75 -7.82 3.39 -23.82
N ASN A 76 -7.45 2.38 -23.03
CA ASN A 76 -7.85 2.23 -21.62
C ASN A 76 -6.74 2.64 -20.63
N ILE A 77 -5.61 3.12 -21.15
CA ILE A 77 -4.57 3.80 -20.38
C ILE A 77 -5.04 5.25 -20.20
N GLN A 78 -5.34 5.64 -18.96
CA GLN A 78 -5.87 6.97 -18.69
C GLN A 78 -4.80 8.04 -18.87
N GLY A 79 -4.81 8.69 -20.03
CA GLY A 79 -4.04 9.90 -20.33
C GLY A 79 -2.52 9.68 -20.38
N ARG A 80 -1.85 10.31 -21.36
CA ARG A 80 -0.40 10.45 -21.29
C ARG A 80 -0.07 11.48 -20.20
N PRO A 81 0.87 11.21 -19.28
CA PRO A 81 1.33 12.23 -18.35
C PRO A 81 1.82 13.44 -19.15
N CYS A 82 1.59 14.65 -18.65
CA CYS A 82 2.19 15.83 -19.29
C CYS A 82 3.72 15.72 -19.20
N HIS A 83 4.45 16.41 -20.10
CA HIS A 83 5.92 16.33 -20.17
C HIS A 83 6.60 16.51 -18.79
N ARG A 84 6.08 17.41 -17.94
CA ARG A 84 6.61 17.63 -16.59
C ARG A 84 6.47 16.41 -15.68
N MET A 85 5.35 15.69 -15.77
CA MET A 85 5.15 14.45 -15.03
C MET A 85 5.95 13.29 -15.62
N GLU A 86 6.13 13.24 -16.94
CA GLU A 86 7.04 12.25 -17.55
C GLU A 86 8.48 12.44 -17.07
N THR A 87 8.96 13.69 -16.99
CA THR A 87 10.30 13.98 -16.46
C THR A 87 10.41 13.57 -14.98
N PHE A 88 9.39 13.88 -14.16
CA PHE A 88 9.38 13.48 -12.75
C PHE A 88 9.34 11.95 -12.59
N LEU A 89 8.55 11.24 -13.39
CA LEU A 89 8.52 9.78 -13.38
C LEU A 89 9.84 9.18 -13.88
N ALA A 90 10.53 9.82 -14.83
CA ALA A 90 11.84 9.38 -15.29
C ALA A 90 12.89 9.48 -14.18
N ILE A 91 12.88 10.59 -13.44
CA ILE A 91 13.67 10.84 -12.22
C ILE A 91 13.41 9.73 -11.19
N VAL A 92 12.15 9.57 -10.74
CA VAL A 92 11.78 8.57 -9.70
C VAL A 92 12.02 7.11 -10.13
N LYS A 93 12.19 6.83 -11.42
CA LYS A 93 12.56 5.49 -11.90
C LYS A 93 14.07 5.21 -11.83
N THR A 94 14.91 6.23 -11.71
CA THR A 94 16.36 6.02 -11.63
C THR A 94 16.73 5.24 -10.36
N PRO A 95 17.65 4.27 -10.44
CA PRO A 95 18.03 3.44 -9.29
C PRO A 95 18.58 4.27 -8.12
N ASP A 96 19.36 5.31 -8.43
CA ASP A 96 19.99 6.18 -7.42
C ASP A 96 18.95 7.02 -6.67
N GLU A 97 17.99 7.64 -7.37
CA GLU A 97 16.94 8.42 -6.69
C GLU A 97 15.94 7.52 -5.97
N ARG A 98 15.67 6.30 -6.46
CA ARG A 98 14.91 5.30 -5.69
C ARG A 98 15.59 4.96 -4.38
N ARG A 99 16.89 4.64 -4.40
CA ARG A 99 17.66 4.35 -3.19
C ARG A 99 17.68 5.54 -2.24
N GLN A 100 17.77 6.76 -2.77
CA GLN A 100 17.72 7.97 -1.96
C GLN A 100 16.33 8.15 -1.31
N LEU A 101 15.25 7.87 -2.04
CA LEU A 101 13.88 7.92 -1.50
C LEU A 101 13.63 6.82 -0.45
N GLU A 102 14.13 5.60 -0.68
CA GLU A 102 14.09 4.48 0.26
C GLU A 102 14.90 4.78 1.53
N SER A 103 16.12 5.33 1.39
CA SER A 103 16.95 5.72 2.55
C SER A 103 16.33 6.88 3.35
N SER A 104 15.69 7.83 2.68
CA SER A 104 14.97 8.94 3.32
C SER A 104 13.72 8.46 4.06
N SER A 105 13.02 7.44 3.51
CA SER A 105 11.91 6.74 4.17
C SER A 105 12.35 5.96 5.43
N THR A 106 13.63 5.63 5.56
CA THR A 106 14.17 4.87 6.69
C THR A 106 14.54 5.77 7.88
N THR A 107 14.61 7.10 7.70
CA THR A 107 15.13 8.02 8.73
C THR A 107 14.08 8.46 9.78
N SER A 108 12.78 8.13 9.60
CA SER A 108 11.72 8.48 10.58
C SER A 108 11.35 7.35 11.55
N THR A 109 12.09 6.24 11.57
CA THR A 109 11.96 5.23 12.64
C THR A 109 13.28 5.11 13.37
N SER A 110 13.71 6.22 14.00
CA SER A 110 14.55 6.10 15.18
C SER A 110 13.75 5.30 16.20
N MET A 111 14.06 4.01 16.31
CA MET A 111 13.53 3.13 17.32
C MET A 111 13.98 3.69 18.67
N THR A 112 13.14 4.50 19.30
CA THR A 112 13.22 4.70 20.74
C THR A 112 12.96 3.34 21.37
N THR A 113 14.03 2.71 21.86
CA THR A 113 14.00 1.54 22.73
C THR A 113 13.39 1.94 24.07
N THR A 114 12.10 2.28 24.10
CA THR A 114 11.31 2.26 25.32
C THR A 114 10.70 0.87 25.40
N SER A 115 11.27 0.01 26.24
CA SER A 115 10.65 -1.23 26.67
C SER A 115 9.21 -0.93 27.11
N PRO A 116 8.15 -1.39 26.42
CA PRO A 116 6.82 -1.32 26.96
C PRO A 116 6.64 -2.53 27.88
N THR A 117 6.76 -2.31 29.19
CA THR A 117 6.19 -3.23 30.17
C THR A 117 4.66 -3.11 30.03
N SER A 118 4.06 -3.92 29.15
CA SER A 118 2.61 -4.05 29.06
C SER A 118 2.15 -5.05 30.14
N THR A 119 1.49 -4.54 31.18
CA THR A 119 0.94 -5.30 32.32
C THR A 119 -0.35 -6.07 31.97
N GLY A 120 -0.46 -6.60 30.75
CA GLY A 120 -1.67 -7.25 30.26
C GLY A 120 -1.39 -8.66 29.76
N THR A 121 -2.36 -9.56 29.92
CA THR A 121 -2.38 -10.90 29.32
C THR A 121 -3.13 -10.83 27.99
N SER A 122 -2.61 -11.49 26.95
CA SER A 122 -3.26 -11.60 25.63
C SER A 122 -4.56 -12.39 25.75
N THR A 123 -5.49 -12.22 24.82
CA THR A 123 -6.74 -13.01 24.79
C THR A 123 -6.45 -14.44 24.33
N PRO A 124 -7.32 -15.43 24.63
CA PRO A 124 -7.31 -16.71 23.93
C PRO A 124 -7.29 -16.50 22.40
N TYR A 125 -6.43 -17.22 21.68
CA TYR A 125 -6.17 -17.01 20.23
C TYR A 125 -5.65 -15.61 19.86
N GLY A 126 -5.29 -14.77 20.83
CA GLY A 126 -4.71 -13.45 20.61
C GLY A 126 -3.25 -13.52 20.19
N GLN A 127 -2.75 -12.45 19.57
CA GLN A 127 -1.32 -12.32 19.27
C GLN A 127 -0.54 -12.14 20.57
N CYS A 128 0.58 -12.82 20.70
CA CYS A 128 1.47 -12.79 21.86
C CYS A 128 2.93 -12.51 21.49
N GLY A 129 3.22 -12.28 20.21
CA GLY A 129 4.57 -11.98 19.74
C GLY A 129 4.64 -11.76 18.23
N GLY A 130 5.84 -11.42 17.76
CA GLY A 130 6.12 -11.10 16.35
C GLY A 130 6.95 -9.82 16.21
N THR A 131 7.67 -9.71 15.10
CA THR A 131 8.46 -8.52 14.76
C THR A 131 7.53 -7.31 14.63
N GLY A 132 7.77 -6.28 15.45
CA GLY A 132 6.97 -5.06 15.49
C GLY A 132 5.73 -5.12 16.40
N TYR A 133 5.48 -6.23 17.11
CA TYR A 133 4.37 -6.35 18.03
C TYR A 133 4.63 -5.64 19.37
N THR A 134 3.70 -4.79 19.80
CA THR A 134 3.83 -3.94 21.01
C THR A 134 2.80 -4.27 22.11
N GLY A 135 2.05 -5.37 21.96
CA GLY A 135 1.00 -5.78 22.89
C GLY A 135 1.46 -6.79 23.97
N PRO A 136 0.50 -7.42 24.68
CA PRO A 136 0.74 -8.48 25.67
C PRO A 136 1.54 -9.67 25.15
N THR A 137 2.64 -10.03 25.82
CA THR A 137 3.45 -11.22 25.45
C THR A 137 3.06 -12.48 26.23
N GLU A 138 2.33 -12.34 27.34
CA GLU A 138 1.86 -13.46 28.15
C GLU A 138 0.47 -13.92 27.72
N CYS A 139 0.26 -15.23 27.65
CA CYS A 139 -1.03 -15.84 27.35
C CYS A 139 -1.82 -16.17 28.63
N PRO A 140 -3.15 -16.34 28.54
CA PRO A 140 -3.98 -16.74 29.68
C PRO A 140 -3.52 -18.06 30.29
N SER A 141 -3.88 -18.32 31.55
CA SER A 141 -3.58 -19.59 32.21
C SER A 141 -4.06 -20.78 31.37
N GLY A 142 -3.15 -21.72 31.09
CA GLY A 142 -3.42 -22.88 30.23
C GLY A 142 -3.19 -22.66 28.73
N TRP A 143 -2.67 -21.50 28.31
CA TRP A 143 -2.38 -21.18 26.91
C TRP A 143 -0.89 -20.89 26.73
N LYS A 144 -0.32 -21.34 25.61
CA LYS A 144 1.08 -21.15 25.25
C LYS A 144 1.20 -20.28 24.01
N CYS A 145 2.10 -19.30 24.09
CA CYS A 145 2.45 -18.49 22.93
C CYS A 145 3.20 -19.36 21.91
N THR A 146 2.56 -19.61 20.77
CA THR A 146 3.08 -20.47 19.69
C THR A 146 3.52 -19.62 18.52
N TYR A 147 4.76 -19.82 18.09
CA TYR A 147 5.32 -19.14 16.94
C TYR A 147 4.65 -19.62 15.65
N GLN A 148 4.19 -18.67 14.82
CA GLN A 148 3.68 -18.98 13.48
C GLN A 148 4.64 -18.48 12.40
N ASN A 149 5.08 -17.22 12.49
CA ASN A 149 6.07 -16.64 11.58
C ASN A 149 6.78 -15.45 12.23
N ALA A 150 7.74 -14.86 11.51
CA ALA A 150 8.59 -13.78 12.03
C ALA A 150 7.80 -12.57 12.53
N TYR A 151 6.59 -12.33 12.03
CA TYR A 151 5.74 -11.18 12.37
C TYR A 151 4.57 -11.55 13.29
N TYR A 152 4.34 -12.83 13.58
CA TYR A 152 3.15 -13.29 14.27
C TYR A 152 3.38 -14.54 15.12
N SER A 153 3.02 -14.43 16.41
CA SER A 153 2.92 -15.55 17.35
C SER A 153 1.57 -15.46 18.07
N GLN A 154 0.93 -16.60 18.33
CA GLN A 154 -0.45 -16.67 18.80
C GLN A 154 -0.60 -17.54 20.05
N CYS A 155 -1.46 -17.14 20.99
CA CYS A 155 -1.83 -17.98 22.11
C CYS A 155 -2.67 -19.17 21.64
N LEU A 156 -2.18 -20.38 21.86
CA LEU A 156 -2.90 -21.63 21.59
C LEU A 156 -2.90 -22.50 22.86
N GLN A 157 -3.92 -23.34 23.03
CA GLN A 157 -4.02 -24.28 24.15
C GLN A 157 -3.11 -25.50 23.95
#